data_AF-A0A9P8DM12-F1
#
_entry.id   AF-A0A9P8DM12-F1
#
_cell.length_a   1.000
_cell.length_b   1.000
_cell.length_c   1.000
_cell.angle_alpha   90.00
_cell.angle_beta   90.00
_cell.angle_gamma   90.00
#
_symmetry.space_group_name_H-M   'P 1'
#
loop_
_entity.id
_entity.type
_entity.pdbx_description
1 polymer ?
#
loop_
_entity_poly.entity_id
_entity_poly.type
_entity_poly.pdbx_seq_one_letter_code
_entity_poly.pdbx_strand_id
1 'polypeptide(L)'
;MGPQPRSARDISNVYAYLLSESSLFLRTPESPENDPRSYYVPEADYHAFQTRILAIEARILYTLSFDTHVSLPHPLAVTYLQTLDFLAQPKSIISLRTIQYLNAALLSPQMLYLTHQPHALATAAIYNAARDVGAKMPECEWWEVFDVDREELGFLVVGMRSVENYLRKIKEDMPDLSVGMPTRKLIDIELQRRGVGGGNDTAEVDEEQQLMDMMDSR
;
A
#
# COMPACT_ATOMS: atom_id res chain seq x y z
N MET A 1 3.20 -22.34 0.74
CA MET A 1 1.94 -22.16 1.48
C MET A 1 1.00 -21.40 0.57
N GLY A 2 -0.13 -21.98 0.18
CA GLY A 2 -1.12 -21.31 -0.67
C GLY A 2 -1.96 -20.29 0.12
N PRO A 3 -2.89 -19.57 -0.55
CA PRO A 3 -3.80 -18.66 0.13
C PRO A 3 -4.63 -19.44 1.16
N GLN A 4 -4.65 -18.97 2.41
CA GLN A 4 -5.41 -19.58 3.49
C GLN A 4 -6.52 -18.61 3.93
N PRO A 5 -7.80 -18.98 3.81
CA PRO A 5 -8.90 -18.12 4.23
C PRO A 5 -8.83 -17.89 5.75
N ARG A 6 -9.17 -16.68 6.18
CA ARG A 6 -9.26 -16.29 7.59
C ARG A 6 -10.71 -16.00 7.97
N SER A 7 -11.06 -16.27 9.22
CA SER A 7 -12.43 -16.04 9.67
C SER A 7 -12.73 -14.53 9.76
N ALA A 8 -13.99 -14.15 9.56
CA ALA A 8 -14.42 -12.76 9.76
C ALA A 8 -14.13 -12.27 11.19
N ARG A 9 -14.13 -13.18 12.17
CA ARG A 9 -13.78 -12.87 13.57
C ARG A 9 -12.30 -12.54 13.73
N ASP A 10 -11.40 -13.30 13.10
CA ASP A 10 -9.96 -13.01 13.12
C ASP A 10 -9.68 -11.65 12.52
N ILE A 11 -10.32 -11.35 11.38
CA ILE A 11 -10.22 -10.04 10.72
C ILE A 11 -10.72 -8.95 11.66
N SER A 12 -11.90 -9.12 12.27
CA SER A 12 -12.46 -8.17 13.23
C SER A 12 -11.54 -7.90 14.42
N ASN A 13 -10.94 -8.94 14.99
CA ASN A 13 -10.03 -8.81 16.13
C ASN A 13 -8.74 -8.08 15.75
N VAL A 14 -8.18 -8.36 14.56
CA VAL A 14 -6.99 -7.67 14.06
C VAL A 14 -7.29 -6.19 13.82
N TYR A 15 -8.41 -5.86 13.17
CA TYR A 15 -8.79 -4.45 12.96
C TYR A 15 -9.06 -3.74 14.29
N ALA A 16 -9.73 -4.38 15.25
CA ALA A 16 -9.94 -3.81 16.57
C ALA A 16 -8.61 -3.51 17.28
N TYR A 17 -7.64 -4.43 17.20
CA TYR A 17 -6.30 -4.19 17.73
C TYR A 17 -5.59 -3.06 16.99
N LEU A 18 -5.57 -3.07 15.66
CA LEU A 18 -4.86 -2.06 14.86
C LEU A 18 -5.38 -0.64 15.06
N LEU A 19 -6.69 -0.50 15.30
CA LEU A 19 -7.37 0.78 15.57
C LEU A 19 -7.30 1.21 17.04
N SER A 20 -6.88 0.33 17.96
CA SER A 20 -6.76 0.65 19.38
C SER A 20 -5.51 1.46 19.69
N GLU A 21 -5.53 2.22 20.77
CA GLU A 21 -4.37 2.97 21.28
C GLU A 21 -3.22 2.04 21.72
N SER A 22 -3.53 0.77 22.00
CA SER A 22 -2.55 -0.28 22.31
C SER A 22 -1.77 -0.76 21.08
N SER A 23 -2.20 -0.38 19.86
CA SER A 23 -1.55 -0.75 18.60
C SER A 23 -0.14 -0.16 18.51
N LEU A 24 0.83 -0.99 18.11
CA LEU A 24 2.19 -0.53 17.79
C LEU A 24 2.22 0.52 16.68
N PHE A 25 1.19 0.57 15.83
CA PHE A 25 1.10 1.54 14.74
C PHE A 25 0.58 2.92 15.19
N LEU A 26 -0.10 3.01 16.33
CA LEU A 26 -0.61 4.27 16.90
C LEU A 26 0.16 4.69 18.15
N ARG A 27 1.21 3.94 18.51
CA ARG A 27 1.95 4.11 19.75
C ARG A 27 2.79 5.39 19.72
N THR A 28 2.33 6.40 20.45
CA THR A 28 3.13 7.56 20.84
C THR A 28 4.02 7.14 22.02
N PRO A 29 5.23 7.70 22.23
CA PRO A 29 6.09 7.37 23.38
C PRO A 29 5.43 7.45 24.76
N GLU A 30 4.29 8.14 24.88
CA GLU A 30 3.49 8.27 26.11
C GLU A 30 2.35 7.23 26.24
N SER A 31 2.24 6.27 25.32
CA SER A 31 1.09 5.36 25.27
C SER A 31 1.10 4.39 26.46
N PRO A 32 -0.08 4.11 27.06
CA PRO A 32 -0.19 3.20 28.20
C PRO A 32 0.24 1.76 27.88
N GLU A 33 0.44 0.98 28.95
CA GLU A 33 0.69 -0.46 28.87
C GLU A 33 -0.46 -1.17 28.12
N ASN A 34 -0.15 -2.23 27.38
CA ASN A 34 -1.12 -2.91 26.52
C ASN A 34 -2.28 -3.48 27.37
N ASP A 35 -3.47 -2.89 27.26
CA ASP A 35 -4.69 -3.37 27.91
C ASP A 35 -5.56 -4.15 26.91
N PRO A 36 -5.71 -5.48 27.06
CA PRO A 36 -6.57 -6.29 26.20
C PRO A 36 -8.04 -5.88 26.16
N ARG A 37 -8.51 -5.13 27.17
CA ARG A 37 -9.88 -4.62 27.20
C ARG A 37 -10.10 -3.51 26.18
N SER A 38 -9.04 -2.79 25.77
CA SER A 38 -9.11 -1.67 24.83
C SER A 38 -9.49 -2.09 23.39
N TYR A 39 -9.29 -3.36 23.03
CA TYR A 39 -9.60 -3.91 21.71
C TYR A 39 -10.51 -5.14 21.77
N TYR A 40 -11.21 -5.34 22.89
CA TYR A 40 -12.26 -6.34 22.95
C TYR A 40 -13.42 -5.94 22.02
N VAL A 41 -13.90 -6.90 21.23
CA VAL A 41 -15.02 -6.68 20.29
C VAL A 41 -16.29 -7.31 20.88
N PRO A 42 -17.26 -6.50 21.32
CA PRO A 42 -18.58 -6.99 21.73
C PRO A 42 -19.29 -7.73 20.59
N GLU A 43 -20.17 -8.68 20.92
CA GLU A 43 -20.89 -9.47 19.90
C GLU A 43 -21.75 -8.60 18.97
N ALA A 44 -22.39 -7.55 19.49
CA ALA A 44 -23.17 -6.62 18.68
C ALA A 44 -22.30 -5.90 17.63
N ASP A 45 -21.12 -5.44 18.03
CA ASP A 45 -20.18 -4.76 17.14
C ASP A 45 -19.56 -5.72 16.13
N TYR A 46 -19.30 -6.96 16.53
CA TYR A 46 -18.86 -8.02 15.62
C TYR A 46 -19.90 -8.30 14.54
N HIS A 47 -21.18 -8.46 14.89
CA HIS A 47 -22.24 -8.66 13.92
C HIS A 47 -22.35 -7.48 12.94
N ALA A 48 -22.28 -6.25 13.45
CA ALA A 48 -22.29 -5.06 12.61
C ALA A 48 -21.05 -4.99 11.68
N PHE A 49 -19.87 -5.34 12.18
CA PHE A 49 -18.63 -5.43 11.40
C PHE A 49 -18.74 -6.48 10.29
N GLN A 50 -19.24 -7.67 10.61
CA GLN A 50 -19.41 -8.77 9.67
C GLN A 50 -20.35 -8.38 8.52
N THR A 51 -21.50 -7.77 8.81
CA THR A 51 -22.43 -7.29 7.78
C THR A 51 -21.76 -6.26 6.86
N ARG A 52 -20.98 -5.32 7.41
CA ARG A 52 -20.25 -4.32 6.61
C ARG A 52 -19.17 -4.94 5.73
N ILE A 53 -18.35 -5.85 6.26
CA ILE A 53 -17.29 -6.52 5.49
C ILE A 53 -17.87 -7.34 4.34
N LEU A 54 -18.96 -8.09 4.57
CA LEU A 54 -19.61 -8.87 3.52
C LEU A 54 -20.16 -7.98 2.40
N ALA A 55 -20.74 -6.83 2.74
CA ALA A 55 -21.20 -5.87 1.74
C ALA A 55 -20.04 -5.27 0.92
N ILE A 56 -18.92 -4.96 1.56
CA ILE A 56 -17.71 -4.45 0.89
C ILE A 56 -17.08 -5.53 0.00
N GLU A 57 -16.96 -6.77 0.51
CA GLU A 57 -16.46 -7.91 -0.26
C GLU A 57 -17.29 -8.14 -1.52
N ALA A 58 -18.61 -8.16 -1.39
CA ALA A 58 -19.52 -8.27 -2.55
C ALA A 58 -19.30 -7.14 -3.56
N ARG A 59 -19.07 -5.90 -3.09
CA ARG A 59 -18.78 -4.76 -3.97
C ARG A 59 -17.43 -4.90 -4.67
N ILE A 60 -16.39 -5.36 -3.98
CA ILE A 60 -15.07 -5.61 -4.58
C ILE A 60 -15.19 -6.70 -5.66
N LEU A 61 -15.82 -7.83 -5.34
CA LEU A 61 -16.02 -8.94 -6.28
C LEU A 61 -16.81 -8.50 -7.52
N TYR A 62 -17.89 -7.74 -7.32
CA TYR A 62 -18.67 -7.19 -8.43
C TYR A 62 -17.83 -6.24 -9.30
N THR A 63 -17.05 -5.35 -8.68
CA THR A 63 -16.19 -4.40 -9.40
C THR A 63 -15.12 -5.13 -10.23
N LEU A 64 -14.59 -6.22 -9.71
CA LEU A 64 -13.62 -7.08 -10.40
C LEU A 64 -14.28 -8.06 -11.39
N SER A 65 -15.61 -8.00 -11.58
CA SER A 65 -16.36 -8.98 -12.39
C SER A 65 -16.08 -10.44 -11.98
N PHE A 66 -15.82 -10.65 -10.68
CA PHE A 66 -15.41 -11.92 -10.08
C PHE A 66 -14.09 -12.50 -10.59
N ASP A 67 -13.28 -11.72 -11.33
CA ASP A 67 -11.90 -12.09 -11.66
C ASP A 67 -10.96 -11.71 -10.52
N THR A 68 -10.60 -12.70 -9.71
CA THR A 68 -9.67 -12.54 -8.58
C THR A 68 -8.28 -13.12 -8.91
N HIS A 69 -8.04 -13.54 -10.15
CA HIS A 69 -6.75 -14.14 -10.51
C HIS A 69 -5.72 -13.03 -10.75
N VAL A 70 -4.61 -13.10 -10.02
CA VAL A 70 -3.51 -12.15 -10.17
C VAL A 70 -2.22 -12.90 -10.45
N SER A 71 -1.52 -12.50 -11.51
CA SER A 71 -0.17 -12.97 -11.79
C SER A 71 0.84 -12.05 -11.10
N LEU A 72 1.60 -12.59 -10.15
CA LEU A 72 2.61 -11.84 -9.40
C LEU A 72 4.01 -12.03 -10.02
N PRO A 73 4.89 -11.03 -9.98
CA PRO A 73 6.24 -11.11 -10.53
C PRO A 73 7.20 -11.97 -9.67
N HIS A 74 6.86 -12.25 -8.41
CA HIS A 74 7.77 -12.91 -7.47
C HIS A 74 8.21 -14.33 -7.90
N PRO A 75 7.31 -15.23 -8.36
CA PRO A 75 7.72 -16.54 -8.86
C PRO A 75 8.64 -16.43 -10.08
N LEU A 76 8.35 -15.51 -11.01
CA LEU A 76 9.19 -15.25 -12.19
C LEU A 76 10.57 -14.75 -11.76
N ALA A 77 10.64 -13.82 -10.82
CA ALA A 77 11.91 -13.30 -10.32
C ALA A 77 12.79 -14.42 -9.71
N VAL A 78 12.20 -15.38 -8.99
CA VAL A 78 12.93 -16.55 -8.49
C VAL A 78 13.47 -17.39 -9.63
N THR A 79 12.63 -17.70 -10.63
CA THR A 79 13.05 -18.46 -11.82
C THR A 79 14.18 -17.75 -12.58
N TYR A 80 14.08 -16.45 -12.79
CA TYR A 80 15.10 -15.66 -13.48
C TYR A 80 16.40 -15.62 -12.67
N LEU A 81 16.35 -15.42 -11.36
CA LEU A 81 17.55 -15.48 -10.52
C LEU A 81 18.22 -16.87 -10.51
N GLN A 82 17.45 -17.94 -10.73
CA GLN A 82 18.00 -19.29 -10.88
C GLN A 82 18.69 -19.50 -12.24
N THR A 83 18.22 -18.85 -13.30
CA THR A 83 18.82 -18.93 -14.64
C THR A 83 20.03 -17.99 -14.79
N LEU A 84 20.03 -16.86 -14.09
CA LEU A 84 21.08 -15.83 -14.15
C LEU A 84 22.26 -16.14 -13.19
N ASP A 85 23.03 -17.18 -13.53
CA ASP A 85 24.16 -17.63 -12.69
C ASP A 85 25.38 -16.67 -12.75
N PHE A 86 25.39 -15.70 -13.67
CA PHE A 86 26.49 -14.75 -13.85
C PHE A 86 26.56 -13.65 -12.78
N LEU A 87 25.53 -13.51 -11.93
CA LEU A 87 25.46 -12.41 -10.96
C LEU A 87 26.55 -12.51 -9.88
N ALA A 88 27.22 -13.67 -9.74
CA ALA A 88 28.41 -13.89 -8.89
C ALA A 88 28.27 -13.38 -7.44
N GLN A 89 27.04 -13.33 -6.93
CA GLN A 89 26.68 -12.86 -5.60
C GLN A 89 25.92 -13.98 -4.85
N PRO A 90 25.93 -13.97 -3.51
CA PRO A 90 25.16 -14.94 -2.74
C PRO A 90 23.66 -14.86 -3.11
N LYS A 91 23.08 -16.00 -3.52
CA LYS A 91 21.68 -16.08 -3.95
C LYS A 91 20.70 -15.51 -2.92
N SER A 92 21.01 -15.64 -1.63
CA SER A 92 20.20 -15.08 -0.54
C SER A 92 20.16 -13.55 -0.55
N ILE A 93 21.29 -12.88 -0.78
CA ILE A 93 21.40 -11.42 -0.75
C ILE A 93 20.65 -10.81 -1.93
N ILE A 94 20.92 -11.32 -3.14
CA ILE A 94 20.28 -10.78 -4.35
C ILE A 94 18.78 -11.08 -4.39
N SER A 95 18.37 -12.29 -4.00
CA SER A 95 16.94 -12.64 -3.94
C SER A 95 16.20 -11.77 -2.92
N LEU A 96 16.78 -11.56 -1.74
CA LEU A 96 16.19 -10.68 -0.72
C LEU A 96 16.02 -9.26 -1.28
N ARG A 97 17.05 -8.71 -1.93
CA ARG A 97 16.99 -7.35 -2.48
C ARG A 97 15.98 -7.22 -3.63
N THR A 98 15.89 -8.22 -4.51
CA THR A 98 14.89 -8.27 -5.58
C THR A 98 13.47 -8.26 -5.01
N ILE A 99 13.20 -9.09 -3.99
CA ILE A 99 11.88 -9.15 -3.35
C ILE A 99 11.54 -7.83 -2.63
N GLN A 100 12.53 -7.16 -2.04
CA GLN A 100 12.34 -5.82 -1.46
C GLN A 100 11.87 -4.82 -2.53
N TYR A 101 12.48 -4.81 -3.72
CA TYR A 101 12.06 -3.95 -4.82
C TYR A 101 10.63 -4.26 -5.30
N LEU A 102 10.30 -5.53 -5.47
CA LEU A 102 8.94 -5.94 -5.87
C LEU A 102 7.89 -5.52 -4.83
N ASN A 103 8.16 -5.71 -3.55
CA ASN A 103 7.25 -5.32 -2.48
C ASN A 103 7.09 -3.80 -2.38
N ALA A 104 8.19 -3.04 -2.54
CA ALA A 104 8.15 -1.58 -2.51
C ALA A 104 7.42 -1.00 -3.74
N ALA A 105 7.51 -1.67 -4.90
CA ALA A 105 6.84 -1.24 -6.12
C ALA A 105 5.30 -1.24 -6.02
N LEU A 106 4.71 -2.01 -5.10
CA LEU A 106 3.26 -1.92 -4.78
C LEU A 106 2.86 -0.56 -4.19
N LEU A 107 3.81 0.15 -3.57
CA LEU A 107 3.60 1.47 -2.98
C LEU A 107 3.97 2.61 -3.96
N SER A 108 4.35 2.28 -5.19
CA SER A 108 4.73 3.27 -6.19
C SER A 108 3.52 4.10 -6.61
N PRO A 109 3.62 5.44 -6.61
CA PRO A 109 2.54 6.30 -7.11
C PRO A 109 2.29 6.13 -8.61
N GLN A 110 3.23 5.55 -9.37
CA GLN A 110 3.07 5.23 -10.78
C GLN A 110 2.27 3.93 -11.03
N MET A 111 1.79 3.25 -9.98
CA MET A 111 0.98 2.03 -10.08
C MET A 111 1.61 0.98 -11.02
N LEU A 112 2.90 0.66 -10.80
CA LEU A 112 3.68 -0.19 -11.70
C LEU A 112 3.05 -1.57 -11.96
N TYR A 113 2.40 -2.14 -10.95
CA TYR A 113 1.70 -3.43 -11.04
C TYR A 113 0.43 -3.40 -11.91
N LEU A 114 -0.12 -2.21 -12.18
CA LEU A 114 -1.31 -2.05 -13.04
C LEU A 114 -0.95 -1.64 -14.47
N THR A 115 0.29 -1.24 -14.71
CA THR A 115 0.73 -0.66 -15.98
C THR A 115 1.69 -1.57 -16.75
N HIS A 116 2.35 -2.51 -16.06
CA HIS A 116 3.40 -3.36 -16.64
C HIS A 116 3.15 -4.83 -16.35
N GLN A 117 3.65 -5.68 -17.25
CA GLN A 117 3.54 -7.11 -17.11
C GLN A 117 4.49 -7.66 -16.02
N PRO A 118 4.13 -8.79 -15.37
CA PRO A 118 4.94 -9.36 -14.28
C PRO A 118 6.37 -9.72 -14.67
N HIS A 119 6.63 -10.09 -15.93
CA HIS A 119 7.97 -10.44 -16.41
C HIS A 119 8.89 -9.22 -16.41
N ALA A 120 8.42 -8.07 -16.89
CA ALA A 120 9.14 -6.80 -16.92
C ALA A 120 9.43 -6.29 -15.50
N LEU A 121 8.46 -6.39 -14.58
CA LEU A 121 8.63 -6.05 -13.17
C LEU A 121 9.72 -6.91 -12.50
N ALA A 122 9.72 -8.23 -12.76
CA ALA A 122 10.74 -9.13 -12.24
C ALA A 122 12.14 -8.77 -12.75
N THR A 123 12.28 -8.53 -14.05
CA THR A 123 13.55 -8.15 -14.69
C THR A 123 14.09 -6.82 -14.15
N ALA A 124 13.24 -5.80 -14.03
CA ALA A 124 13.62 -4.50 -13.48
C ALA A 124 14.03 -4.57 -12.00
N ALA A 125 13.34 -5.38 -11.20
CA ALA A 125 13.70 -5.59 -9.81
C ALA A 125 15.06 -6.29 -9.66
N ILE A 126 15.34 -7.31 -10.50
CA ILE A 126 16.65 -7.99 -10.54
C ILE A 126 17.75 -7.01 -10.97
N TYR A 127 17.50 -6.20 -12.00
CA TYR A 127 18.45 -5.20 -12.47
C TYR A 127 18.81 -4.20 -11.36
N ASN A 128 17.81 -3.69 -10.64
CA ASN A 128 18.02 -2.79 -9.51
C ASN A 128 18.77 -3.46 -8.35
N ALA A 129 18.42 -4.71 -8.02
CA ALA A 129 19.09 -5.48 -6.98
C ALA A 129 20.56 -5.77 -7.33
N ALA A 130 20.83 -6.17 -8.57
CA ALA A 130 22.17 -6.42 -9.08
C ALA A 130 23.06 -5.18 -8.99
N ARG A 131 22.51 -4.00 -9.34
CA ARG A 131 23.21 -2.71 -9.21
C ARG A 131 23.53 -2.36 -7.76
N ASP A 132 22.59 -2.55 -6.84
CA ASP A 132 22.79 -2.21 -5.43
C ASP A 132 23.80 -3.13 -4.74
N VAL A 133 23.84 -4.41 -5.12
CA VAL A 133 24.76 -5.41 -4.55
C VAL A 133 26.13 -5.38 -5.26
N GLY A 134 26.28 -4.60 -6.34
CA GLY A 134 27.52 -4.53 -7.12
C GLY A 134 27.83 -5.83 -7.86
N ALA A 135 26.79 -6.55 -8.32
CA ALA A 135 26.95 -7.73 -9.17
C ALA A 135 27.58 -7.34 -10.51
N LYS A 136 28.45 -8.19 -11.05
CA LYS A 136 29.00 -8.01 -12.40
C LYS A 136 27.93 -8.38 -13.42
N MET A 137 27.23 -7.37 -13.94
CA MET A 137 26.27 -7.58 -15.02
C MET A 137 27.01 -7.72 -16.36
N PRO A 138 26.50 -8.53 -17.30
CA PRO A 138 27.00 -8.60 -18.67
C PRO A 138 26.95 -7.22 -19.34
N GLU A 139 27.86 -6.99 -20.29
CA GLU A 139 27.83 -5.78 -21.14
C GLU A 139 26.71 -5.83 -22.19
N CYS A 140 26.11 -7.00 -22.42
CA CYS A 140 24.98 -7.17 -23.33
C CYS A 140 23.64 -6.88 -22.66
N GLU A 141 22.62 -6.64 -23.50
CA GLU A 141 21.23 -6.37 -23.11
C GLU A 141 20.51 -7.64 -22.63
N TRP A 142 21.01 -8.23 -21.55
CA TRP A 142 20.53 -9.51 -21.01
C TRP A 142 19.03 -9.57 -20.70
N TRP A 143 18.41 -8.40 -20.49
CA TRP A 143 16.98 -8.25 -20.23
C TRP A 143 16.11 -8.58 -21.45
N GLU A 144 16.64 -8.50 -22.67
CA GLU A 144 15.91 -8.87 -23.90
C GLU A 144 15.50 -10.35 -23.92
N VAL A 145 16.27 -11.22 -23.25
CA VAL A 145 15.94 -12.66 -23.10
C VAL A 145 14.63 -12.87 -22.34
N PHE A 146 14.21 -11.87 -21.57
CA PHE A 146 12.97 -11.86 -20.84
C PHE A 146 11.92 -10.98 -21.52
N ASP A 147 12.01 -10.71 -22.82
CA ASP A 147 11.04 -9.91 -23.59
C ASP A 147 10.77 -8.53 -22.97
N VAL A 148 11.83 -7.85 -22.52
CA VAL A 148 11.77 -6.48 -21.97
C VAL A 148 12.57 -5.55 -22.84
N ASP A 149 11.97 -4.44 -23.26
CA ASP A 149 12.65 -3.41 -24.04
C ASP A 149 13.48 -2.46 -23.14
N ARG A 150 14.47 -1.78 -23.72
CA ARG A 150 15.34 -0.86 -22.97
C ARG A 150 14.55 0.30 -22.36
N GLU A 151 13.58 0.84 -23.08
CA GLU A 151 12.73 1.94 -22.63
C GLU A 151 11.85 1.52 -21.45
N GLU A 152 11.22 0.34 -21.55
CA GLU A 152 10.38 -0.23 -20.50
C GLU A 152 11.21 -0.52 -19.24
N LEU A 153 12.39 -1.14 -19.41
CA LEU A 153 13.32 -1.39 -18.31
C LEU A 153 13.75 -0.07 -17.66
N GLY A 154 14.12 0.93 -18.46
CA GLY A 154 14.54 2.25 -17.97
C GLY A 154 13.46 2.93 -17.13
N PHE A 155 12.21 2.91 -17.62
CA PHE A 155 11.06 3.43 -16.89
C PHE A 155 10.86 2.70 -15.55
N LEU A 156 10.81 1.37 -15.57
CA LEU A 156 10.58 0.56 -14.38
C LEU A 156 11.69 0.73 -13.33
N VAL A 157 12.94 0.77 -13.77
CA VAL A 157 14.11 0.97 -12.90
C VAL A 157 14.01 2.29 -12.14
N VAL A 158 13.67 3.37 -12.85
CA VAL A 158 13.48 4.71 -12.23
C VAL A 158 12.23 4.73 -11.36
N GLY A 159 11.12 4.15 -11.83
CA GLY A 159 9.85 4.08 -11.09
C GLY A 159 10.02 3.38 -9.75
N MET A 160 10.69 2.23 -9.72
CA MET A 160 10.96 1.48 -8.48
C MET A 160 11.86 2.26 -7.51
N ARG A 161 12.88 2.97 -8.01
CA ARG A 161 13.75 3.81 -7.17
C ARG A 161 13.05 5.07 -6.67
N SER A 162 12.07 5.58 -7.41
CA SER A 162 11.34 6.80 -7.05
C SER A 162 10.53 6.65 -5.76
N VAL A 163 10.17 5.42 -5.37
CA VAL A 163 9.39 5.13 -4.16
C VAL A 163 10.09 5.66 -2.90
N GLU A 164 11.40 5.49 -2.80
CA GLU A 164 12.16 5.98 -1.63
C GLU A 164 12.11 7.52 -1.52
N ASN A 165 12.32 8.20 -2.65
CA ASN A 165 12.27 9.67 -2.70
C ASN A 165 10.85 10.18 -2.41
N TYR A 166 9.83 9.47 -2.90
CA TYR A 166 8.44 9.79 -2.61
C TYR A 166 8.11 9.65 -1.12
N LEU A 167 8.52 8.55 -0.48
CA LEU A 167 8.33 8.35 0.96
C LEU A 167 9.09 9.39 1.79
N ARG A 168 10.31 9.76 1.37
CA ARG A 168 11.10 10.83 2.01
C ARG A 168 10.37 12.17 1.94
N LYS A 169 9.85 12.51 0.75
CA LYS A 169 9.07 13.73 0.55
C LYS A 169 7.80 13.74 1.40
N ILE A 170 7.07 12.62 1.48
CA ILE A 170 5.90 12.51 2.38
C ILE A 170 6.30 12.78 3.83
N LYS A 171 7.43 12.21 4.28
CA LYS A 171 7.93 12.41 5.64
C LYS A 171 8.30 13.87 5.93
N GLU A 172 8.84 14.58 4.95
CA GLU A 172 9.17 16.01 5.05
C GLU A 172 7.91 16.89 5.02
N ASP A 173 6.97 16.58 4.12
CA ASP A 173 5.74 17.35 3.93
C ASP A 173 4.72 17.13 5.08
N MET A 174 4.72 15.95 5.68
CA MET A 174 3.79 15.51 6.72
C MET A 174 4.52 14.72 7.83
N PRO A 175 5.27 15.40 8.72
CA PRO A 175 6.02 14.74 9.78
C PRO A 175 5.11 13.93 10.71
N ASP A 176 3.94 14.44 11.06
CA ASP A 176 2.97 13.77 11.94
C ASP A 176 2.41 12.48 11.33
N LEU A 177 2.31 12.41 10.00
CA LEU A 177 1.88 11.23 9.27
C LEU A 177 2.95 10.13 9.25
N SER A 178 4.20 10.48 9.54
CA SER A 178 5.33 9.54 9.54
C SER A 178 5.58 8.87 10.89
N VAL A 179 4.95 9.36 11.96
CA VAL A 179 5.14 8.87 13.34
C VAL A 179 4.28 7.62 13.62
N GLY A 180 3.14 7.46 12.92
CA GLY A 180 2.23 6.34 13.13
C GLY A 180 1.27 6.13 11.96
N MET A 181 0.24 5.31 12.18
CA MET A 181 -0.78 5.04 11.16
C MET A 181 -1.58 6.31 10.86
N PRO A 182 -1.71 6.70 9.58
CA PRO A 182 -2.59 7.78 9.15
C PRO A 182 -4.01 7.54 9.63
N THR A 183 -4.53 8.40 10.51
CA THR A 183 -5.96 8.41 10.82
C THR A 183 -6.69 9.37 9.89
N ARG A 184 -7.97 9.08 9.61
CA ARG A 184 -8.80 9.94 8.77
C ARG A 184 -8.82 11.39 9.27
N LYS A 185 -8.89 11.59 10.59
CA LYS A 185 -8.84 12.92 11.21
C LYS A 185 -7.56 13.68 10.87
N LEU A 186 -6.40 13.01 10.92
CA LEU A 186 -5.11 13.63 10.61
C LEU A 186 -5.03 14.02 9.12
N ILE A 187 -5.55 13.16 8.23
CA ILE A 187 -5.67 13.47 6.80
C ILE A 187 -6.60 14.67 6.58
N ASP A 188 -7.76 14.70 7.23
CA ASP A 188 -8.72 15.81 7.10
C ASP A 188 -8.12 17.15 7.56
N ILE A 189 -7.40 17.16 8.68
CA ILE A 189 -6.67 18.34 9.19
C ILE A 189 -5.62 18.80 8.18
N GLU A 190 -4.85 17.88 7.61
CA GLU A 190 -3.81 18.19 6.63
C GLU A 190 -4.40 18.68 5.30
N LEU A 191 -5.53 18.13 4.86
CA LEU A 191 -6.28 18.60 3.68
C LEU A 191 -6.82 20.02 3.89
N GLN A 192 -7.31 20.32 5.09
CA GLN A 192 -7.72 21.68 5.47
C GLN A 192 -6.51 22.63 5.48
N ARG A 193 -5.38 22.23 6.06
CA ARG A 193 -4.12 23.02 6.07
C ARG A 193 -3.65 23.36 4.65
N ARG A 194 -3.81 22.43 3.71
CA ARG A 194 -3.46 22.61 2.29
C ARG A 194 -4.49 23.41 1.50
N GLY A 195 -5.61 23.80 2.11
CA GLY A 195 -6.71 24.49 1.44
C GLY A 195 -7.46 23.63 0.42
N VAL A 196 -7.30 22.30 0.49
CA VAL A 196 -7.96 21.33 -0.41
C VAL A 196 -9.27 20.80 0.22
N GLY A 197 -9.45 20.99 1.53
CA GLY A 197 -10.64 20.57 2.30
C GLY A 197 -11.79 21.58 2.30
N GLY A 198 -12.12 22.16 1.15
CA GLY A 198 -13.22 23.12 0.98
C GLY A 198 -14.14 22.74 -0.18
N GLY A 199 -14.68 21.51 -0.16
CA GLY A 199 -15.69 21.05 -1.12
C GLY A 199 -17.09 21.05 -0.51
N ASN A 200 -17.80 22.16 -0.69
CA ASN A 200 -19.26 22.41 -0.75
C ASN A 200 -20.32 21.69 0.13
N ASP A 201 -20.09 20.56 0.79
CA ASP A 201 -21.24 19.83 1.38
C ASP A 201 -21.72 20.32 2.76
N THR A 202 -20.99 21.23 3.41
CA THR A 202 -21.37 21.78 4.74
C THR A 202 -21.78 23.25 4.70
N ALA A 203 -21.37 24.02 3.69
CA ALA A 203 -21.74 25.42 3.57
C ALA A 203 -23.18 25.60 3.03
N GLU A 204 -23.61 24.78 2.06
CA GLU A 204 -24.98 24.87 1.51
C GLU A 204 -26.06 24.52 2.56
N VAL A 205 -25.78 23.55 3.44
CA VAL A 205 -26.72 23.16 4.51
C VAL A 205 -26.86 24.27 5.56
N ASP A 206 -25.77 24.95 5.90
CA ASP A 206 -25.77 26.02 6.90
C ASP A 206 -26.44 27.31 6.37
N GLU A 207 -26.32 27.59 5.06
CA GLU A 207 -27.01 28.71 4.40
C GLU A 207 -28.53 28.47 4.26
N GLU A 208 -28.97 27.25 3.92
CA GLU A 208 -30.41 26.91 3.90
C GLU A 208 -31.06 26.97 5.28
N GLN A 209 -30.35 26.51 6.32
CA GLN A 209 -30.83 26.57 7.70
C GLN A 209 -30.98 28.03 8.18
N GLN A 210 -30.01 28.89 7.86
CA GLN A 210 -30.05 30.31 8.19
C GLN A 210 -31.15 31.07 7.42
N LEU A 211 -31.43 30.68 6.17
CA LEU A 211 -32.53 31.24 5.39
C LEU A 211 -33.91 30.85 5.97
N MET A 212 -34.08 29.62 6.46
CA MET A 212 -35.33 29.18 7.09
C MET A 212 -35.62 29.94 8.39
N ASP A 213 -34.61 30.14 9.26
CA ASP A 213 -34.77 30.90 10.51
C ASP A 213 -35.13 32.38 10.26
N MET A 214 -34.63 32.98 9.18
CA MET A 214 -35.01 34.35 8.82
C MET A 214 -36.46 34.46 8.32
N MET A 215 -37.00 33.41 7.69
CA MET A 215 -38.38 33.42 7.17
C MET A 215 -39.42 33.22 8.29
N ASP A 216 -39.10 32.48 9.35
CA ASP A 216 -39.98 32.26 10.52
C ASP A 216 -40.06 33.48 11.47
N SER A 217 -39.23 34.51 11.24
CA SER A 217 -39.17 35.72 12.07
C SER A 217 -40.00 36.91 11.56
N ARG A 218 -40.86 36.70 10.55
CA ARG A 218 -41.79 37.71 9.99
C ARG A 218 -43.24 37.30 10.10
#